data_AF-A0A485AMD4-F1
#
_entry.id   AF-A0A485AMD4-F1
#
_cell.length_a   1.000
_cell.length_b   1.000
_cell.length_c   1.000
_cell.angle_alpha   90.00
_cell.angle_beta   90.00
_cell.angle_gamma   90.00
#
_symmetry.space_group_name_H-M   'P 1'
#
loop_
_entity.id
_entity.type
_entity.pdbx_description
1 polymer ?
#
loop_
_entity_poly.entity_id
_entity_poly.type
_entity_poly.pdbx_seq_one_letter_code
_entity_poly.pdbx_strand_id
1 'polypeptide(L)'
;MQTAADHAGIDAQTGRYTEFGIPATILAHYLRENGIVPGEVRSQLDPLPSHPAETPEKLAQLVAMLGQFEQHIEDDTPLADVLPTIYNKYPVRYRDYTLRELCQEMHDLYVSFDVKDLQKAMFRKASLPAVAMNPQDANSEFIRGNVELVRISEAEGAYCRRGALPYPPGVLCVVPGEVWGGAVQRYFLALEEGVNLLPGFSPELQGVYSEKDADGIMRLFGYVLK
;
A
#
# COMPACT_ATOMS: atom_id res chain seq x y z
N MET A 1 13.93 -3.16 -27.01
CA MET A 1 14.48 -3.26 -25.64
C MET A 1 13.40 -2.67 -24.76
N GLN A 2 12.65 -3.53 -24.07
CA GLN A 2 11.59 -3.12 -23.16
C GLN A 2 12.24 -2.69 -21.84
N THR A 3 11.76 -1.61 -21.25
CA THR A 3 12.31 -1.00 -20.02
C THR A 3 11.49 -1.41 -18.79
N ALA A 4 11.94 -1.15 -17.56
CA ALA A 4 11.14 -1.33 -16.34
C ALA A 4 9.84 -0.51 -16.39
N ALA A 5 9.82 0.61 -17.13
CA ALA A 5 8.62 1.38 -17.37
C ALA A 5 7.54 0.60 -18.14
N ASP A 6 7.93 -0.40 -18.94
CA ASP A 6 7.01 -1.28 -19.68
C ASP A 6 6.39 -2.36 -18.78
N HIS A 7 6.93 -2.57 -17.57
CA HIS A 7 6.50 -3.59 -16.62
C HIS A 7 5.83 -2.98 -15.37
N ALA A 8 5.28 -1.77 -15.50
CA ALA A 8 4.61 -1.06 -14.42
C ALA A 8 3.40 -1.82 -13.85
N GLY A 9 2.92 -2.91 -14.46
CA GLY A 9 1.80 -3.72 -13.97
C GLY A 9 0.41 -3.23 -14.43
N ILE A 10 0.34 -2.04 -15.02
CA ILE A 10 -0.90 -1.48 -15.59
C ILE A 10 -0.58 -0.95 -16.98
N ASP A 11 -1.36 -1.38 -17.97
CA ASP A 11 -1.28 -0.88 -19.33
C ASP A 11 -1.80 0.57 -19.39
N ALA A 12 -0.94 1.50 -19.79
CA ALA A 12 -1.25 2.93 -19.76
C ALA A 12 -2.39 3.35 -20.71
N GLN A 13 -2.65 2.58 -21.77
CA GLN A 13 -3.67 2.91 -22.77
C GLN A 13 -5.06 2.41 -22.36
N THR A 14 -5.13 1.20 -21.82
CA THR A 14 -6.36 0.51 -21.45
C THR A 14 -6.70 0.66 -19.97
N GLY A 15 -5.71 0.99 -19.13
CA GLY A 15 -5.83 1.05 -17.68
C GLY A 15 -6.05 -0.33 -17.03
N ARG A 16 -5.83 -1.43 -17.77
CA ARG A 16 -5.99 -2.79 -17.27
C ARG A 16 -4.69 -3.30 -16.67
N TYR A 17 -4.80 -4.21 -15.72
CA TYR A 17 -3.62 -4.93 -15.23
C TYR A 17 -2.99 -5.75 -16.35
N THR A 18 -1.66 -5.76 -16.37
CA THR A 18 -0.87 -6.65 -17.23
C THR A 18 -0.63 -7.98 -16.52
N GLU A 19 -0.10 -8.97 -17.25
CA GLU A 19 0.18 -10.30 -16.70
C GLU A 19 1.29 -10.25 -15.62
N PHE A 20 2.34 -9.46 -15.88
CA PHE A 20 3.42 -9.19 -14.93
C PHE A 20 3.43 -7.71 -14.55
N GLY A 21 3.80 -7.43 -13.30
CA GLY A 21 3.93 -6.07 -12.79
C GLY A 21 5.03 -5.95 -11.75
N ILE A 22 5.70 -4.81 -11.74
CA ILE A 22 6.71 -4.44 -10.74
C ILE A 22 6.06 -3.44 -9.77
N PRO A 23 5.72 -3.84 -8.54
CA PRO A 23 5.26 -2.91 -7.51
C PRO A 23 6.33 -1.87 -7.17
N ALA A 24 5.96 -0.58 -7.17
CA ALA A 24 6.89 0.50 -6.83
C ALA A 24 7.45 0.40 -5.41
N THR A 25 6.75 -0.26 -4.47
CA THR A 25 7.28 -0.47 -3.12
C THR A 25 8.55 -1.33 -3.15
N ILE A 26 8.61 -2.36 -4.00
CA ILE A 26 9.80 -3.22 -4.14
C ILE A 26 10.96 -2.41 -4.69
N LEU A 27 10.72 -1.63 -5.74
CA LEU A 27 11.72 -0.70 -6.30
C LEU A 27 12.20 0.29 -5.23
N ALA A 28 11.29 0.86 -4.43
CA ALA A 28 11.65 1.78 -3.38
C ALA A 28 12.50 1.15 -2.27
N HIS A 29 12.21 -0.11 -1.92
CA HIS A 29 13.07 -0.86 -1.01
C HIS A 29 14.47 -1.07 -1.60
N TYR A 30 14.57 -1.45 -2.88
CA TYR A 30 15.86 -1.62 -3.55
C TYR A 30 16.67 -0.33 -3.60
N LEU A 31 16.05 0.79 -3.95
CA LEU A 31 16.72 2.09 -3.95
C LEU A 31 17.26 2.45 -2.56
N ARG A 32 16.50 2.17 -1.48
CA ARG A 32 16.94 2.41 -0.10
C ARG A 32 18.13 1.54 0.31
N GLU A 33 18.14 0.27 -0.07
CA GLU A 33 19.29 -0.63 0.14
C GLU A 33 20.56 -0.06 -0.50
N ASN A 34 20.40 0.64 -1.62
CA ASN A 34 21.49 1.26 -2.39
C ASN A 34 21.71 2.75 -2.05
N GLY A 35 21.22 3.21 -0.89
CA GLY A 35 21.49 4.55 -0.37
C GLY A 35 20.71 5.69 -1.05
N ILE A 36 19.75 5.36 -1.92
CA ILE A 36 18.83 6.33 -2.54
C ILE A 36 17.53 6.30 -1.76
N VAL A 37 17.19 7.40 -1.11
CA VAL A 37 15.90 7.54 -0.42
C VAL A 37 14.90 8.16 -1.40
N PRO A 38 13.97 7.38 -1.97
CA PRO A 38 12.90 7.95 -2.78
C PRO A 38 11.99 8.82 -1.91
N GLY A 39 11.31 9.79 -2.53
CA GLY A 39 10.20 10.52 -1.89
C GLY A 39 9.04 9.60 -1.48
N GLU A 40 7.94 10.16 -0.98
CA GLU A 40 6.76 9.34 -0.64
C GLU A 40 6.33 8.47 -1.83
N VAL A 41 6.28 7.16 -1.62
CA VAL A 41 5.90 6.16 -2.62
C VAL A 41 4.40 5.91 -2.46
N ARG A 42 3.63 6.32 -3.46
CA ARG A 42 2.17 6.32 -3.49
C ARG A 42 1.60 5.34 -4.55
N SER A 43 2.34 4.86 -5.56
CA SER A 43 1.93 3.73 -6.44
C SER A 43 3.00 3.35 -7.46
N GLN A 44 2.70 2.43 -8.41
CA GLN A 44 3.54 1.95 -9.51
C GLN A 44 4.18 3.05 -10.40
N LEU A 45 3.76 4.31 -10.28
CA LEU A 45 4.19 5.43 -11.13
C LEU A 45 4.29 6.74 -10.31
N ASP A 46 5.33 6.91 -9.50
CA ASP A 46 5.62 8.21 -8.89
C ASP A 46 6.86 8.88 -9.51
N PRO A 47 6.76 10.11 -10.03
CA PRO A 47 7.92 10.92 -10.35
C PRO A 47 8.67 11.29 -9.06
N LEU A 48 10.00 11.12 -9.03
CA LEU A 48 10.81 11.66 -7.93
C LEU A 48 10.71 13.20 -7.90
N PRO A 49 10.56 13.84 -6.72
CA PRO A 49 10.47 15.30 -6.64
C PRO A 49 11.81 15.94 -7.03
N SER A 50 11.85 16.68 -8.14
CA SER A 50 13.05 17.40 -8.56
C SER A 50 13.26 18.67 -7.73
N HIS A 51 14.24 18.65 -6.82
CA HIS A 51 14.63 19.83 -6.03
C HIS A 51 15.83 20.56 -6.66
N PRO A 52 16.03 21.86 -6.41
CA PRO A 52 17.21 22.61 -6.87
C PRO A 52 18.56 22.03 -6.39
N ALA A 53 18.53 21.08 -5.44
CA ALA A 53 19.68 20.35 -4.91
C ALA A 53 20.00 19.07 -5.71
N GLU A 54 19.28 18.81 -6.80
CA GLU A 54 19.60 17.73 -7.74
C GLU A 54 20.76 18.13 -8.63
N THR A 55 21.75 17.25 -8.68
CA THR A 55 22.91 17.41 -9.55
C THR A 55 22.86 16.33 -10.64
N PRO A 56 23.47 16.57 -11.81
CA PRO A 56 23.58 15.57 -12.87
C PRO A 56 24.16 14.23 -12.38
N GLU A 57 25.07 14.27 -11.41
CA GLU A 57 25.68 13.07 -10.83
C GLU A 57 24.66 12.23 -10.04
N LYS A 58 23.77 12.88 -9.27
CA LYS A 58 22.69 12.18 -8.56
C LYS A 58 21.71 11.54 -9.52
N LEU A 59 21.36 12.24 -10.60
CA LEU A 59 20.48 11.70 -11.64
C LEU A 59 21.12 10.53 -12.38
N ALA A 60 22.43 10.64 -12.71
CA ALA A 60 23.18 9.55 -13.33
C ALA A 60 23.25 8.31 -12.41
N GLN A 61 23.47 8.52 -11.10
CA GLN A 61 23.44 7.44 -10.12
C GLN A 61 22.07 6.76 -10.06
N LEU A 62 20.97 7.54 -10.02
CA LEU A 62 19.62 6.99 -10.04
C LEU A 62 19.36 6.16 -11.30
N VAL A 63 19.68 6.69 -12.48
CA VAL A 63 19.52 5.97 -13.76
C VAL A 63 20.33 4.67 -13.76
N ALA A 64 21.56 4.69 -13.24
CA ALA A 64 22.38 3.48 -13.12
C ALA A 64 21.73 2.44 -12.20
N MET A 65 21.16 2.85 -11.07
CA MET A 65 20.45 1.94 -10.16
C MET A 65 19.17 1.37 -10.78
N LEU A 66 18.42 2.18 -11.53
CA LEU A 66 17.24 1.69 -12.26
C LEU A 66 17.62 0.64 -13.30
N GLY A 67 18.68 0.87 -14.07
CA GLY A 67 19.19 -0.12 -15.03
C GLY A 67 19.71 -1.40 -14.36
N GLN A 68 20.32 -1.31 -13.18
CA GLN A 68 20.73 -2.49 -12.41
C GLN A 68 19.51 -3.26 -11.88
N PHE A 69 18.47 -2.56 -11.43
CA PHE A 69 17.23 -3.18 -11.00
C PHE A 69 16.53 -3.92 -12.16
N GLU A 70 16.51 -3.32 -13.35
CA GLU A 70 16.03 -3.98 -14.58
C GLU A 70 16.79 -5.28 -14.84
N GLN A 71 18.12 -5.25 -14.77
CA GLN A 71 18.94 -6.45 -14.95
C GLN A 71 18.62 -7.53 -13.91
N HIS A 72 18.40 -7.16 -12.64
CA HIS A 72 17.99 -8.12 -11.61
C HIS A 72 16.64 -8.78 -11.88
N ILE A 73 15.70 -8.05 -12.49
CA ILE A 73 14.40 -8.60 -12.91
C ILE A 73 14.56 -9.54 -14.10
N GLU A 74 15.43 -9.20 -15.06
CA GLU A 74 15.71 -10.03 -16.24
C GLU A 74 16.46 -11.34 -15.87
N ASP A 75 17.44 -11.24 -14.98
CA ASP A 75 18.25 -12.37 -14.51
C ASP A 75 17.55 -13.22 -13.43
N ASP A 76 16.36 -12.80 -13.00
CA ASP A 76 15.59 -13.40 -11.91
C ASP A 76 16.43 -13.62 -10.64
N THR A 77 17.15 -12.57 -10.23
CA THR A 77 18.14 -12.65 -9.15
C THR A 77 17.49 -13.07 -7.82
N PRO A 78 18.15 -13.90 -6.99
CA PRO A 78 17.68 -14.23 -5.65
C PRO A 78 17.37 -12.99 -4.81
N LEU A 79 16.24 -13.03 -4.10
CA LEU A 79 15.78 -11.91 -3.28
C LEU A 79 16.77 -11.55 -2.17
N ALA A 80 17.52 -12.53 -1.67
CA ALA A 80 18.57 -12.33 -0.67
C ALA A 80 19.71 -11.40 -1.14
N ASP A 81 19.97 -11.37 -2.46
CA ASP A 81 21.01 -10.54 -3.05
C ASP A 81 20.49 -9.13 -3.37
N VAL A 82 19.20 -9.02 -3.74
CA VAL A 82 18.59 -7.74 -4.14
C VAL A 82 18.06 -6.94 -2.95
N LEU A 83 17.38 -7.60 -2.00
CA LEU A 83 16.77 -6.98 -0.81
C LEU A 83 17.22 -7.66 0.49
N PRO A 84 18.52 -7.59 0.84
CA PRO A 84 19.09 -8.31 1.97
C PRO A 84 18.48 -7.90 3.32
N THR A 85 18.09 -6.64 3.51
CA THR A 85 17.50 -6.19 4.79
C THR A 85 16.14 -6.84 5.02
N ILE A 86 15.30 -6.94 3.99
CA ILE A 86 13.99 -7.60 4.08
C ILE A 86 14.17 -9.12 4.26
N TYR A 87 15.05 -9.73 3.48
CA TYR A 87 15.36 -11.15 3.59
C TYR A 87 15.82 -11.52 5.01
N ASN A 88 16.79 -10.78 5.57
CA ASN A 88 17.33 -11.05 6.90
C ASN A 88 16.30 -10.85 8.02
N LYS A 89 15.30 -9.99 7.80
CA LYS A 89 14.20 -9.78 8.76
C LYS A 89 13.17 -10.92 8.71
N TYR A 90 12.94 -11.50 7.53
CA TYR A 90 11.96 -12.58 7.34
C TYR A 90 12.54 -13.78 6.56
N PRO A 91 13.64 -14.41 7.04
CA PRO A 91 14.40 -15.39 6.27
C PRO A 91 13.67 -16.72 6.05
N VAL A 92 12.65 -17.01 6.87
CA VAL A 92 11.80 -18.19 6.68
C VAL A 92 10.76 -17.94 5.59
N ARG A 93 10.18 -16.73 5.55
CA ARG A 93 9.12 -16.37 4.59
C ARG A 93 9.66 -16.20 3.17
N TYR A 94 10.84 -15.62 3.04
CA TYR A 94 11.47 -15.29 1.76
C TYR A 94 12.63 -16.22 1.41
N ARG A 95 12.65 -17.42 2.00
CA ARG A 95 13.66 -18.43 1.67
C ARG A 95 13.51 -18.85 0.20
N ASP A 96 14.62 -18.88 -0.53
CA ASP A 96 14.70 -19.30 -1.93
C ASP A 96 13.85 -18.47 -2.90
N TYR A 97 13.29 -17.34 -2.45
CA TYR A 97 12.55 -16.41 -3.31
C TYR A 97 13.47 -15.73 -4.31
N THR A 98 12.96 -15.51 -5.52
CA THR A 98 13.55 -14.58 -6.48
C THR A 98 12.88 -13.22 -6.44
N LEU A 99 13.52 -12.22 -7.04
CA LEU A 99 12.93 -10.88 -7.18
C LEU A 99 11.64 -10.92 -8.00
N ARG A 100 11.60 -11.72 -9.08
CA ARG A 100 10.44 -11.79 -9.98
C ARG A 100 9.25 -12.47 -9.31
N GLU A 101 9.48 -13.52 -8.53
CA GLU A 101 8.45 -14.19 -7.73
C GLU A 101 7.79 -13.21 -6.74
N LEU A 102 8.59 -12.43 -6.01
CA LEU A 102 8.06 -11.42 -5.09
C LEU A 102 7.25 -10.34 -5.82
N CYS A 103 7.75 -9.84 -6.95
CA CYS A 103 7.04 -8.86 -7.77
C CYS A 103 5.69 -9.41 -8.25
N GLN A 104 5.67 -10.64 -8.76
CA GLN A 104 4.46 -11.28 -9.25
C GLN A 104 3.47 -11.55 -8.12
N GLU A 105 3.91 -12.07 -6.97
CA GLU A 105 3.03 -12.37 -5.84
C GLU A 105 2.31 -11.10 -5.34
N MET A 106 3.03 -9.98 -5.23
CA MET A 106 2.44 -8.71 -4.84
C MET A 106 1.55 -8.10 -5.93
N HIS A 107 1.92 -8.26 -7.20
CA HIS A 107 1.09 -7.83 -8.33
C HIS A 107 -0.24 -8.61 -8.36
N ASP A 108 -0.18 -9.93 -8.24
CA ASP A 108 -1.36 -10.81 -8.22
C ASP A 108 -2.29 -10.49 -7.06
N LEU A 109 -1.72 -10.15 -5.89
CA LEU A 109 -2.52 -9.66 -4.77
C LEU A 109 -3.32 -8.40 -5.16
N TYR A 110 -2.67 -7.39 -5.75
CA TYR A 110 -3.34 -6.17 -6.16
C TYR A 110 -4.38 -6.39 -7.26
N VAL A 111 -4.12 -7.33 -8.18
CA VAL A 111 -5.08 -7.77 -9.20
C VAL A 111 -6.30 -8.45 -8.56
N SER A 112 -6.07 -9.36 -7.61
CA SER A 112 -7.14 -10.17 -6.99
C SER A 112 -8.18 -9.33 -6.24
N PHE A 113 -7.76 -8.18 -5.70
CA PHE A 113 -8.63 -7.24 -5.00
C PHE A 113 -9.09 -6.06 -5.86
N ASP A 114 -8.71 -6.02 -7.14
CA ASP A 114 -8.95 -4.87 -8.03
C ASP A 114 -8.56 -3.53 -7.38
N VAL A 115 -7.38 -3.48 -6.75
CA VAL A 115 -6.94 -2.36 -5.89
C VAL A 115 -7.05 -1.01 -6.60
N LYS A 116 -6.69 -0.94 -7.88
CA LYS A 116 -6.79 0.27 -8.71
C LYS A 116 -8.24 0.77 -8.81
N ASP A 117 -9.19 -0.14 -9.00
CA ASP A 117 -10.60 0.22 -9.13
C ASP A 117 -11.23 0.54 -7.77
N LEU A 118 -10.77 -0.10 -6.68
CA LEU A 118 -11.12 0.31 -5.31
C LEU A 118 -10.62 1.72 -5.01
N GLN A 119 -9.35 2.01 -5.29
CA GLN A 119 -8.76 3.35 -5.11
C GLN A 119 -9.54 4.41 -5.90
N LYS A 120 -9.92 4.11 -7.14
CA LYS A 120 -10.77 5.00 -7.94
C LYS A 120 -12.15 5.18 -7.32
N ALA A 121 -12.80 4.10 -6.90
CA ALA A 121 -14.15 4.12 -6.34
C ALA A 121 -14.22 4.90 -5.02
N MET A 122 -13.23 4.78 -4.13
CA MET A 122 -13.18 5.50 -2.85
C MET A 122 -13.34 7.01 -2.98
N PHE A 123 -12.92 7.61 -4.11
CA PHE A 123 -12.98 9.05 -4.33
C PHE A 123 -13.98 9.46 -5.42
N ARG A 124 -14.89 8.57 -5.83
CA ARG A 124 -16.00 8.92 -6.72
C ARG A 124 -17.22 9.28 -5.90
N LYS A 125 -17.87 10.40 -6.24
CA LYS A 125 -19.10 10.87 -5.57
C LYS A 125 -20.16 9.77 -5.39
N ALA A 126 -20.29 8.86 -6.34
CA ALA A 126 -21.26 7.76 -6.30
C ALA A 126 -20.95 6.68 -5.26
N SER A 127 -19.74 6.65 -4.71
CA SER A 127 -19.25 5.61 -3.79
C SER A 127 -18.56 6.18 -2.56
N LEU A 128 -18.67 7.50 -2.34
CA LEU A 128 -18.23 8.11 -1.09
C LEU A 128 -19.01 7.48 0.08
N PRO A 129 -18.37 7.30 1.24
CA PRO A 129 -19.06 6.91 2.46
C PRO A 129 -20.25 7.83 2.75
N ALA A 130 -21.32 7.26 3.31
CA ALA A 130 -22.48 8.06 3.70
C ALA A 130 -22.13 8.89 4.94
N VAL A 131 -22.44 10.19 4.90
CA VAL A 131 -22.31 11.08 6.06
C VAL A 131 -23.53 10.89 6.95
N ALA A 132 -23.35 10.26 8.12
CA ALA A 132 -24.43 10.06 9.09
C ALA A 132 -24.49 11.17 10.14
N MET A 133 -23.34 11.78 10.44
CA MET A 133 -23.23 12.89 11.37
C MET A 133 -22.09 13.82 10.96
N ASN A 134 -22.11 15.06 11.46
CA ASN A 134 -21.00 15.95 11.20
C ASN A 134 -19.75 15.53 12.02
N PRO A 135 -18.53 15.84 11.54
CA PRO A 135 -17.30 15.44 12.22
C PRO A 135 -17.11 16.02 13.63
N GLN A 136 -17.72 17.17 13.94
CA GLN A 136 -17.62 17.81 15.25
C GLN A 136 -18.41 17.06 16.31
N ASP A 137 -19.61 16.58 15.98
CA ASP A 137 -20.43 15.74 16.84
C ASP A 137 -19.76 14.38 17.05
N ALA A 138 -19.21 13.78 15.98
CA ALA A 138 -18.44 12.53 16.10
C ALA A 138 -17.23 12.70 17.03
N ASN A 139 -16.58 13.87 17.00
CA ASN A 139 -15.50 14.19 17.93
C ASN A 139 -15.99 14.41 19.36
N SER A 140 -17.19 14.96 19.55
CA SER A 140 -17.78 15.14 20.88
C SER A 140 -18.11 13.81 21.54
N GLU A 141 -18.65 12.85 20.79
CA GLU A 141 -18.92 11.48 21.27
C GLU A 141 -17.64 10.75 21.71
N PHE A 142 -16.54 10.99 21.00
CA PHE A 142 -15.24 10.47 21.42
C PHE A 142 -14.72 11.01 22.73
N ILE A 143 -14.82 12.32 22.92
CA ILE A 143 -14.36 12.97 24.15
C ILE A 143 -15.16 12.40 25.34
N ARG A 144 -16.41 12.00 25.10
CA ARG A 144 -17.27 11.32 26.07
C ARG A 144 -16.94 9.83 26.28
N GLY A 145 -16.07 9.25 25.46
CA GLY A 145 -15.71 7.83 25.51
C GLY A 145 -16.75 6.90 24.87
N ASN A 146 -17.68 7.43 24.07
CA ASN A 146 -18.75 6.67 23.41
C ASN A 146 -18.22 6.00 22.12
N VAL A 147 -17.18 5.20 22.29
CA VAL A 147 -16.49 4.52 21.20
C VAL A 147 -16.18 3.08 21.55
N GLU A 148 -16.04 2.28 20.52
CA GLU A 148 -15.55 0.92 20.60
C GLU A 148 -14.55 0.65 19.47
N LEU A 149 -13.64 -0.28 19.73
CA LEU A 149 -12.66 -0.73 18.75
C LEU A 149 -13.21 -2.01 18.11
N VAL A 150 -13.45 -1.99 16.81
CA VAL A 150 -14.03 -3.12 16.06
C VAL A 150 -13.10 -3.52 14.93
N ARG A 151 -13.20 -4.78 14.49
CA ARG A 151 -12.48 -5.25 13.30
C ARG A 151 -13.04 -4.54 12.07
N ILE A 152 -12.17 -4.15 11.13
CA ILE A 152 -12.62 -3.48 9.90
C ILE A 152 -13.54 -4.39 9.07
N SER A 153 -13.38 -5.71 9.15
CA SER A 153 -14.31 -6.67 8.53
C SER A 153 -15.72 -6.65 9.13
N GLU A 154 -15.87 -6.19 10.37
CA GLU A 154 -17.14 -6.13 11.11
C GLU A 154 -17.67 -4.69 11.22
N ALA A 155 -16.93 -3.71 10.69
CA ALA A 155 -17.27 -2.30 10.81
C ALA A 155 -18.37 -1.83 9.84
N GLU A 156 -18.86 -2.69 8.94
CA GLU A 156 -19.87 -2.28 7.95
C GLU A 156 -21.12 -1.70 8.64
N GLY A 157 -21.53 -0.50 8.23
CA GLY A 157 -22.66 0.20 8.84
C GLY A 157 -22.31 0.97 10.13
N ALA A 158 -21.13 0.76 10.70
CA ALA A 158 -20.69 1.47 11.90
C ALA A 158 -20.15 2.88 11.56
N TYR A 159 -20.33 3.82 12.48
CA TYR A 159 -19.89 5.20 12.30
C TYR A 159 -18.41 5.31 12.58
N CYS A 160 -17.63 5.65 11.55
CA CYS A 160 -16.22 5.93 11.67
C CYS A 160 -16.00 7.04 12.69
N ARG A 161 -15.17 6.75 13.69
CA ARG A 161 -14.79 7.73 14.70
C ARG A 161 -13.53 8.49 14.29
N ARG A 162 -12.48 7.78 13.89
CA ARG A 162 -11.18 8.36 13.57
C ARG A 162 -10.95 8.17 12.08
N GLY A 163 -10.63 9.27 11.40
CA GLY A 163 -10.45 9.21 9.96
C GLY A 163 -9.37 8.20 9.58
N ALA A 164 -9.67 7.33 8.62
CA ALA A 164 -8.78 6.27 8.17
C ALA A 164 -7.99 6.74 6.96
N LEU A 165 -6.67 6.72 7.08
CA LEU A 165 -5.74 7.23 6.09
C LEU A 165 -4.70 6.14 5.78
N PRO A 166 -4.85 5.45 4.64
CA PRO A 166 -3.88 4.49 4.16
C PRO A 166 -2.86 5.16 3.23
N TYR A 167 -1.63 4.65 3.21
CA TYR A 167 -0.62 4.97 2.21
C TYR A 167 -0.34 3.74 1.33
N PRO A 168 -0.68 3.80 0.03
CA PRO A 168 -1.39 4.89 -0.66
C PRO A 168 -2.91 4.95 -0.41
N PRO A 169 -3.59 6.06 -0.78
CA PRO A 169 -3.08 7.26 -1.47
C PRO A 169 -2.50 8.37 -0.57
N GLY A 170 -2.55 8.21 0.76
CA GLY A 170 -2.09 9.24 1.70
C GLY A 170 -3.11 10.37 1.91
N VAL A 171 -4.40 10.06 1.77
CA VAL A 171 -5.53 10.96 2.07
C VAL A 171 -6.61 10.18 2.82
N LEU A 172 -7.46 10.89 3.56
CA LEU A 172 -8.54 10.27 4.32
C LEU A 172 -9.54 9.59 3.38
N CYS A 173 -9.78 8.30 3.60
CA CYS A 173 -10.71 7.48 2.81
C CYS A 173 -12.10 7.40 3.46
N VAL A 174 -12.16 7.44 4.79
CA VAL A 174 -13.38 7.62 5.58
C VAL A 174 -13.08 8.59 6.70
N VAL A 175 -13.96 9.56 6.95
CA VAL A 175 -13.76 10.61 7.96
C VAL A 175 -14.69 10.42 9.17
N PRO A 176 -14.42 11.08 10.31
CA PRO A 176 -15.31 11.00 11.47
C PRO A 176 -16.75 11.38 11.12
N GLY A 177 -17.69 10.51 11.48
CA GLY A 177 -19.13 10.68 11.24
C GLY A 177 -19.64 10.10 9.92
N GLU A 178 -18.75 9.59 9.07
CA GLU A 178 -19.11 8.76 7.93
C GLU A 178 -19.28 7.29 8.34
N VAL A 179 -20.02 6.54 7.53
CA VAL A 179 -20.32 5.13 7.76
C VAL A 179 -19.30 4.24 7.03
N TRP A 180 -18.70 3.29 7.74
CA TRP A 180 -17.84 2.26 7.14
C TRP A 180 -18.64 1.37 6.18
N GLY A 181 -18.06 1.06 5.03
CA GLY A 181 -18.71 0.26 4.00
C GLY A 181 -18.05 0.38 2.63
N GLY A 182 -18.62 -0.33 1.66
CA GLY A 182 -18.36 -0.13 0.24
C GLY A 182 -16.89 -0.24 -0.17
N ALA A 183 -16.45 0.66 -1.04
CA ALA A 183 -15.09 0.61 -1.61
C ALA A 183 -14.00 0.83 -0.56
N VAL A 184 -14.24 1.70 0.43
CA VAL A 184 -13.25 2.04 1.46
C VAL A 184 -12.98 0.83 2.34
N GLN A 185 -14.03 0.19 2.87
CA GLN A 185 -13.85 -1.00 3.71
C GLN A 185 -13.15 -2.13 2.94
N ARG A 186 -13.59 -2.43 1.71
CA ARG A 186 -12.94 -3.45 0.86
C ARG A 186 -11.47 -3.15 0.59
N TYR A 187 -11.10 -1.89 0.42
CA TYR A 187 -9.70 -1.50 0.25
C TYR A 187 -8.88 -1.82 1.50
N PHE A 188 -9.36 -1.46 2.69
CA PHE A 188 -8.66 -1.81 3.93
C PHE A 188 -8.55 -3.32 4.16
N LEU A 189 -9.54 -4.11 3.76
CA LEU A 189 -9.45 -5.58 3.80
C LEU A 189 -8.37 -6.12 2.85
N ALA A 190 -8.20 -5.53 1.66
CA ALA A 190 -7.08 -5.87 0.78
C ALA A 190 -5.72 -5.53 1.41
N LEU A 191 -5.63 -4.41 2.16
CA LEU A 191 -4.41 -4.04 2.88
C LEU A 191 -4.12 -5.01 4.05
N GLU A 192 -5.16 -5.47 4.76
CA GLU A 192 -5.03 -6.49 5.81
C GLU A 192 -4.42 -7.79 5.27
N GLU A 193 -4.90 -8.25 4.11
CA GLU A 193 -4.36 -9.44 3.46
C GLU A 193 -2.89 -9.25 3.08
N GLY A 194 -2.55 -8.09 2.52
CA GLY A 194 -1.16 -7.74 2.18
C GLY A 194 -0.22 -7.70 3.37
N VAL A 195 -0.69 -7.26 4.56
CA VAL A 195 0.11 -7.27 5.79
C VAL A 195 0.50 -8.70 6.19
N ASN A 196 -0.37 -9.67 5.97
CA ASN A 196 -0.14 -11.07 6.33
C ASN A 196 0.71 -11.81 5.30
N LEU A 197 0.43 -11.60 4.01
CA LEU A 197 1.10 -12.33 2.92
C LEU A 197 2.52 -11.81 2.65
N LEU A 198 2.74 -10.49 2.77
CA LEU A 198 3.97 -9.81 2.32
C LEU A 198 4.62 -9.03 3.47
N PRO A 199 5.08 -9.72 4.54
CA PRO A 199 5.66 -9.05 5.69
C PRO A 199 6.90 -8.24 5.29
N GLY A 200 6.98 -6.98 5.73
CA GLY A 200 8.02 -6.04 5.32
C GLY A 200 7.62 -5.06 4.24
N PHE A 201 6.49 -5.31 3.55
CA PHE A 201 5.90 -4.41 2.56
C PHE A 201 4.54 -3.86 3.01
N SER A 202 4.25 -3.95 4.30
CA SER A 202 3.02 -3.48 4.90
C SER A 202 2.83 -1.97 4.65
N PRO A 203 1.66 -1.53 4.17
CA PRO A 203 1.37 -0.12 3.97
C PRO A 203 1.34 0.63 5.31
N GLU A 204 1.66 1.92 5.28
CA GLU A 204 1.43 2.77 6.45
C GLU A 204 -0.06 3.05 6.59
N LEU A 205 -0.59 2.82 7.79
CA LEU A 205 -2.00 3.04 8.12
C LEU A 205 -2.09 4.01 9.30
N GLN A 206 -2.89 5.06 9.15
CA GLN A 206 -3.21 5.99 10.23
C GLN A 206 -4.72 5.96 10.50
N GLY A 207 -5.07 6.02 11.78
CA GLY A 207 -6.47 5.94 12.24
C GLY A 207 -7.07 4.53 12.27
N VAL A 208 -6.34 3.55 11.74
CA VAL A 208 -6.60 2.11 11.82
C VAL A 208 -5.40 1.45 12.50
N TYR A 209 -5.65 0.40 13.27
CA TYR A 209 -4.67 -0.25 14.12
C TYR A 209 -4.47 -1.70 13.67
N SER A 210 -3.23 -2.11 13.46
CA SER A 210 -2.89 -3.50 13.15
C SER A 210 -2.59 -4.24 14.45
N GLU A 211 -3.42 -5.22 14.78
CA GLU A 211 -3.25 -6.05 15.98
C GLU A 211 -3.14 -7.53 15.61
N LYS A 212 -2.28 -8.26 16.31
CA LYS A 212 -2.15 -9.70 16.15
C LYS A 212 -3.22 -10.38 17.01
N ASP A 213 -4.13 -11.09 16.37
CA ASP A 213 -5.18 -11.82 17.07
C ASP A 213 -4.66 -13.13 17.68
N ALA A 214 -5.53 -13.85 18.40
CA ALA A 214 -5.20 -15.09 19.10
C ALA A 214 -4.71 -16.22 18.19
N ASP A 215 -5.12 -16.24 16.92
CA ASP A 215 -4.67 -17.21 15.91
C ASP A 215 -3.34 -16.82 15.23
N GLY A 216 -2.80 -15.65 15.58
CA GLY A 216 -1.55 -15.14 15.06
C GLY A 216 -1.65 -14.38 13.74
N ILE A 217 -2.86 -14.16 13.22
CA ILE A 217 -3.11 -13.35 12.02
C ILE A 217 -3.18 -11.87 12.42
N MET A 218 -2.53 -11.01 11.64
CA MET A 218 -2.64 -9.56 11.78
C MET A 218 -3.99 -9.11 11.24
N ARG A 219 -4.79 -8.43 12.06
CA ARG A 219 -6.09 -7.86 11.70
C ARG A 219 -6.09 -6.36 11.89
N LEU A 220 -6.89 -5.66 11.09
CA LEU A 220 -7.08 -4.23 11.15
C LEU A 220 -8.31 -3.90 12.00
N PHE A 221 -8.14 -2.93 12.89
CA PHE A 221 -9.16 -2.44 13.80
C PHE A 221 -9.35 -0.93 13.65
N GLY A 222 -10.59 -0.48 13.76
CA GLY A 222 -10.96 0.93 13.72
C GLY A 222 -11.84 1.30 14.90
N TYR A 223 -11.66 2.51 15.42
CA TYR A 223 -12.64 3.04 16.37
C TYR A 223 -13.91 3.41 15.63
N VAL A 224 -15.05 3.00 16.18
CA VAL A 224 -16.39 3.38 15.76
C VAL A 224 -17.18 3.95 16.93
N LEU A 225 -18.24 4.70 16.65
CA LEU A 225 -19.16 5.18 17.68
C LEU A 225 -20.12 4.07 18.12
N LYS A 226 -20.46 4.07 19.41
CA LYS A 226 -21.48 3.17 19.99
C LYS A 226 -22.90 3.60 19.67
#